data_AF-A0A6A7LI00-F1
#
_entry.id   AF-A0A6A7LI00-F1
#
_cell.length_a   1.000
_cell.length_b   1.000
_cell.length_c   1.000
_cell.angle_alpha   90.00
_cell.angle_beta   90.00
_cell.angle_gamma   90.00
#
_symmetry.space_group_name_H-M   'P 1'
#
loop_
_entity.id
_entity.type
_entity.pdbx_description
1 polymer ?
#
loop_
_entity_poly.entity_id
_entity_poly.type
_entity_poly.pdbx_seq_one_letter_code
_entity_poly.pdbx_strand_id
1 'polypeptide(L)'
;MLPGICLLYLNWDFHYRCWLSTHKSISRFVYKVFHLATSDLKKDHLFVRRFGEVIQKCSDKIYADKDSDILLEDLEIASVIMEEPIDTFHHGKEEEVYFPSTHDKNNFSEDIRKFLIEHELGRRISRMFKRELLIPRKCINEGKQTGSKEPIARFLKSYAIFITDHLGKEDKFFDIVEDKGIISFDEDKMIRHHYELCKNKSGGQARIEELLKLLEYLEYRDWME
;
A
#
# COMPACT_ATOMS: atom_id res chain seq x y z
N MET A 1 -38.67 -19.18 -16.84
CA MET A 1 -37.92 -19.81 -17.95
C MET A 1 -36.76 -18.90 -18.30
N LEU A 2 -35.54 -19.44 -18.22
CA LEU A 2 -34.24 -18.89 -18.63
C LEU A 2 -34.19 -18.65 -20.16
N PRO A 3 -33.13 -18.07 -20.78
CA PRO A 3 -31.74 -17.81 -20.30
C PRO A 3 -31.27 -16.37 -20.62
N GLY A 4 -30.09 -15.84 -20.28
CA GLY A 4 -28.79 -16.31 -19.83
C GLY A 4 -27.80 -15.26 -20.36
N ILE A 5 -27.03 -14.60 -19.47
CA ILE A 5 -26.00 -13.64 -19.90
C ILE A 5 -24.63 -14.24 -19.60
N CYS A 6 -23.89 -14.36 -20.69
CA CYS A 6 -22.60 -15.01 -20.83
C CYS A 6 -21.47 -14.11 -20.31
N LEU A 7 -20.44 -14.76 -19.78
CA LEU A 7 -19.14 -14.20 -19.47
C LEU A 7 -18.54 -13.42 -20.65
N LEU A 8 -17.95 -12.26 -20.36
CA LEU A 8 -16.88 -11.69 -21.19
C LEU A 8 -15.72 -11.23 -20.31
N TYR A 9 -14.72 -12.11 -20.23
CA TYR A 9 -13.32 -11.76 -20.06
C TYR A 9 -12.84 -11.03 -21.33
N LEU A 10 -12.30 -9.83 -21.21
CA LEU A 10 -11.50 -9.17 -22.26
C LEU A 10 -10.36 -8.39 -21.57
N ASN A 11 -9.15 -8.95 -21.57
CA ASN A 11 -8.06 -8.68 -22.52
C ASN A 11 -7.42 -7.28 -22.35
N TRP A 12 -6.46 -7.21 -21.44
CA TRP A 12 -5.58 -6.05 -21.18
C TRP A 12 -4.22 -6.22 -21.88
N ASP A 13 -4.21 -6.56 -23.18
CA ASP A 13 -2.94 -6.90 -23.86
C ASP A 13 -2.90 -6.56 -25.37
N PHE A 14 -3.44 -5.40 -25.77
CA PHE A 14 -3.44 -5.01 -27.19
C PHE A 14 -3.18 -3.51 -27.41
N HIS A 15 -2.02 -3.00 -26.99
CA HIS A 15 -1.53 -1.72 -27.50
C HIS A 15 -0.01 -1.59 -27.74
N TYR A 16 0.76 -2.69 -27.76
CA TYR A 16 2.22 -2.63 -27.95
C TYR A 16 2.76 -3.24 -29.26
N ARG A 17 1.94 -3.40 -30.31
CA ARG A 17 2.42 -3.88 -31.62
C ARG A 17 1.86 -3.07 -32.78
N CYS A 18 2.31 -1.84 -32.95
CA CYS A 18 2.24 -1.19 -34.26
C CYS A 18 3.19 0.03 -34.40
N TRP A 19 4.50 -0.17 -34.25
CA TRP A 19 5.47 0.81 -34.77
C TRP A 19 6.87 0.22 -34.98
N LEU A 20 7.01 -0.77 -35.86
CA LEU A 20 8.33 -1.17 -36.38
C LEU A 20 8.22 -1.56 -37.84
N SER A 21 8.27 -0.56 -38.72
CA SER A 21 8.82 -0.75 -40.05
C SER A 21 9.46 0.52 -40.56
N THR A 22 10.70 0.34 -41.01
CA THR A 22 11.54 1.22 -41.84
C THR A 22 12.56 2.13 -41.12
N HIS A 23 13.82 1.95 -41.53
CA HIS A 23 15.01 2.82 -41.43
C HIS A 23 16.01 2.64 -40.26
N LYS A 24 16.99 1.76 -40.53
CA LYS A 24 18.45 1.78 -40.28
C LYS A 24 19.04 2.61 -39.11
N SER A 25 19.83 1.87 -38.31
CA SER A 25 21.12 2.27 -37.71
C SER A 25 21.11 3.32 -36.58
N ILE A 26 20.71 2.90 -35.38
CA ILE A 26 21.24 3.45 -34.11
C ILE A 26 21.42 2.26 -33.14
N SER A 27 22.56 2.23 -32.45
CA SER A 27 22.90 1.30 -31.38
C SER A 27 21.69 0.99 -30.49
N ARG A 28 21.20 -0.24 -30.55
CA ARG A 28 19.99 -0.69 -29.87
C ARG A 28 20.35 -1.14 -28.45
N PHE A 29 20.73 -0.22 -27.58
CA PHE A 29 20.55 -0.44 -26.14
C PHE A 29 19.06 -0.29 -25.88
N VAL A 30 18.30 -1.35 -26.17
CA VAL A 30 16.90 -1.44 -25.78
C VAL A 30 16.94 -1.47 -24.26
N TYR A 31 16.60 -0.35 -23.63
CA TYR A 31 16.13 -0.36 -22.25
C TYR A 31 14.87 -1.22 -22.22
N LYS A 32 15.07 -2.52 -22.08
CA LYS A 32 14.04 -3.39 -21.55
C LYS A 32 13.74 -2.75 -20.20
N VAL A 33 12.52 -2.28 -19.99
CA VAL A 33 12.08 -1.83 -18.66
C VAL A 33 12.20 -3.07 -17.78
N PHE A 34 13.34 -3.22 -17.13
CA PHE A 34 13.53 -4.21 -16.10
C PHE A 34 12.67 -3.71 -14.94
N HIS A 35 11.67 -4.49 -14.54
CA HIS A 35 11.02 -4.27 -13.26
C HIS A 35 12.06 -4.53 -12.18
N LEU A 36 12.55 -3.45 -11.58
CA LEU A 36 13.53 -3.49 -10.50
C LEU A 36 12.80 -3.59 -9.15
N ALA A 37 13.43 -4.23 -8.17
CA ALA A 37 12.91 -4.39 -6.82
C ALA A 37 12.52 -3.04 -6.20
N THR A 38 13.39 -2.04 -6.33
CA THR A 38 13.13 -0.67 -5.87
C THR A 38 11.92 -0.05 -6.56
N SER A 39 11.79 -0.24 -7.87
CA SER A 39 10.63 0.23 -8.63
C SER A 39 9.33 -0.46 -8.19
N ASP A 40 9.38 -1.72 -7.76
CA ASP A 40 8.21 -2.43 -7.26
C ASP A 40 7.75 -1.88 -5.89
N LEU A 41 8.68 -1.53 -4.98
CA LEU A 41 8.33 -0.83 -3.73
C LEU A 41 7.71 0.55 -3.99
N LYS A 42 8.29 1.33 -4.91
CA LYS A 42 7.72 2.62 -5.33
C LYS A 42 6.32 2.49 -5.96
N LYS A 43 5.98 1.34 -6.57
CA LYS A 43 4.60 1.07 -7.01
C LYS A 43 3.67 0.79 -5.84
N ASP A 44 4.12 0.09 -4.80
CA ASP A 44 3.33 -0.08 -3.59
C ASP A 44 3.00 1.28 -2.96
N HIS A 45 3.94 2.25 -2.98
CA HIS A 45 3.70 3.60 -2.47
C HIS A 45 2.49 4.27 -3.14
N LEU A 46 2.18 3.96 -4.40
CA LEU A 46 0.99 4.50 -5.07
C LEU A 46 -0.29 4.01 -4.39
N PHE A 47 -0.35 2.74 -3.98
CA PHE A 47 -1.45 2.19 -3.20
C PHE A 47 -1.51 2.84 -1.81
N VAL A 48 -0.38 2.94 -1.12
CA VAL A 48 -0.33 3.49 0.25
C VAL A 48 -0.73 4.98 0.27
N ARG A 49 -0.31 5.77 -0.72
CA ARG A 49 -0.72 7.19 -0.86
C ARG A 49 -2.21 7.35 -1.06
N ARG A 50 -2.81 6.56 -1.95
CA ARG A 50 -4.26 6.52 -2.17
C ARG A 50 -5.02 6.21 -0.88
N PHE A 51 -4.56 5.20 -0.15
CA PHE A 51 -5.13 4.88 1.16
C PHE A 51 -5.02 6.05 2.16
N GLY A 52 -3.89 6.77 2.17
CA GLY A 52 -3.71 7.97 2.98
C GLY A 52 -4.75 9.04 2.76
N GLU A 53 -5.09 9.31 1.49
CA GLU A 53 -6.13 10.27 1.14
C GLU A 53 -7.49 9.84 1.68
N VAL A 54 -7.83 8.55 1.57
CA VAL A 54 -9.07 7.97 2.10
C VAL A 54 -9.18 8.17 3.60
N ILE A 55 -8.16 7.77 4.37
CA ILE A 55 -8.23 7.86 5.84
C ILE A 55 -8.12 9.29 6.35
N GLN A 56 -7.44 10.19 5.62
CA GLN A 56 -7.42 11.61 5.92
C GLN A 56 -8.81 12.22 5.77
N LYS A 57 -9.48 11.97 4.63
CA LYS A 57 -10.86 12.42 4.40
C LYS A 57 -11.84 11.86 5.43
N CYS A 58 -11.70 10.58 5.76
CA CYS A 58 -12.50 9.93 6.81
C CYS A 58 -12.34 10.65 8.16
N SER A 59 -11.09 10.94 8.56
CA SER A 59 -10.81 11.70 9.78
C SER A 59 -11.43 13.10 9.76
N ASP A 60 -11.26 13.84 8.65
CA ASP A 60 -11.77 15.20 8.51
C ASP A 60 -13.31 15.26 8.59
N LYS A 61 -14.00 14.27 8.01
CA LYS A 61 -15.46 14.12 8.12
C LYS A 61 -15.90 13.89 9.56
N ILE A 62 -15.22 13.00 10.31
CA ILE A 62 -15.54 12.73 11.72
C ILE A 62 -15.29 13.99 12.57
N TYR A 63 -14.18 14.69 12.37
CA TYR A 63 -13.92 15.94 13.09
C TYR A 63 -14.89 17.08 12.75
N ALA A 64 -15.53 17.03 11.58
CA ALA A 64 -16.54 17.99 11.16
C ALA A 64 -17.98 17.60 11.54
N ASP A 65 -18.17 16.50 12.30
CA ASP A 65 -19.48 15.90 12.62
C ASP A 65 -20.32 15.59 11.36
N LYS A 66 -19.66 15.18 10.26
CA LYS A 66 -20.25 14.83 8.96
C LYS A 66 -20.06 13.35 8.62
N ASP A 67 -20.05 12.49 9.63
CA ASP A 67 -19.69 11.08 9.53
C ASP A 67 -20.89 10.13 9.63
N SER A 68 -22.11 10.63 9.43
CA SER A 68 -23.34 9.82 9.46
C SER A 68 -23.31 8.64 8.49
N ASP A 69 -22.60 8.81 7.36
CA ASP A 69 -22.55 7.83 6.27
C ASP A 69 -21.30 6.92 6.35
N ILE A 70 -20.40 7.20 7.30
CA ILE A 70 -19.21 6.38 7.55
C ILE A 70 -19.62 5.17 8.40
N LEU A 71 -19.67 4.01 7.76
CA LEU A 71 -20.02 2.76 8.41
C LEU A 71 -18.85 2.24 9.26
N LEU A 72 -19.16 1.50 10.33
CA LEU A 72 -18.13 0.85 11.14
C LEU A 72 -17.33 -0.16 10.30
N GLU A 73 -18.00 -0.84 9.38
CA GLU A 73 -17.40 -1.80 8.45
C GLU A 73 -16.37 -1.11 7.53
N ASP A 74 -16.60 0.14 7.11
CA ASP A 74 -15.63 0.90 6.32
C ASP A 74 -14.35 1.18 7.13
N LEU A 75 -14.49 1.48 8.43
CA LEU A 75 -13.38 1.68 9.35
C LEU A 75 -12.62 0.37 9.63
N GLU A 76 -13.32 -0.75 9.72
CA GLU A 76 -12.70 -2.07 9.89
C GLU A 76 -11.93 -2.49 8.64
N ILE A 77 -12.44 -2.18 7.44
CA ILE A 77 -11.69 -2.37 6.19
C ILE A 77 -10.40 -1.53 6.21
N ALA A 78 -10.45 -0.28 6.66
CA ALA A 78 -9.24 0.53 6.82
C ALA A 78 -8.22 -0.13 7.77
N SER A 79 -8.69 -0.77 8.85
CA SER A 79 -7.80 -1.53 9.76
C SER A 79 -7.14 -2.72 9.05
N VAL A 80 -7.87 -3.43 8.19
CA VAL A 80 -7.32 -4.54 7.39
C VAL A 80 -6.25 -4.03 6.43
N ILE A 81 -6.48 -2.89 5.76
CA ILE A 81 -5.51 -2.29 4.84
C ILE A 81 -4.22 -1.87 5.60
N MET A 82 -4.33 -1.33 6.81
CA MET A 82 -3.14 -0.99 7.61
C MET A 82 -2.31 -2.21 8.01
N GLU A 83 -2.93 -3.32 8.37
CA GLU A 83 -2.24 -4.51 8.88
C GLU A 83 -1.71 -5.42 7.77
N GLU A 84 -2.44 -5.56 6.67
CA GLU A 84 -2.09 -6.50 5.61
C GLU A 84 -1.25 -5.83 4.51
N PRO A 85 -1.80 -5.11 3.52
CA PRO A 85 -1.04 -4.62 2.38
C PRO A 85 0.09 -3.66 2.77
N ILE A 86 -0.11 -2.84 3.81
CA ILE A 86 0.93 -1.90 4.24
C ILE A 86 1.97 -2.60 5.11
N ASP A 87 1.57 -3.15 6.26
CA ASP A 87 2.55 -3.73 7.19
C ASP A 87 3.05 -5.10 6.74
N THR A 88 2.16 -6.08 6.59
CA THR A 88 2.57 -7.46 6.27
C THR A 88 3.23 -7.59 4.90
N PHE A 89 2.77 -6.85 3.89
CA PHE A 89 3.30 -6.95 2.53
C PHE A 89 4.37 -5.92 2.20
N HIS A 90 4.06 -4.63 2.27
CA HIS A 90 4.99 -3.58 1.85
C HIS A 90 6.18 -3.46 2.81
N HIS A 91 5.95 -3.22 4.09
CA HIS A 91 7.04 -3.23 5.08
C HIS A 91 7.70 -4.62 5.15
N GLY A 92 6.94 -5.72 5.01
CA GLY A 92 7.51 -7.06 4.95
C GLY A 92 8.56 -7.24 3.85
N LYS A 93 8.30 -6.71 2.64
CA LYS A 93 9.27 -6.71 1.53
C LYS A 93 10.53 -5.91 1.88
N GLU A 94 10.38 -4.80 2.58
CA GLU A 94 11.49 -3.98 3.04
C GLU A 94 12.32 -4.65 4.12
N GLU A 95 11.67 -4.98 5.24
CA GLU A 95 12.29 -5.50 6.45
C GLU A 95 12.90 -6.89 6.24
N GLU A 96 12.24 -7.78 5.49
CA GLU A 96 12.72 -9.16 5.33
C GLU A 96 13.85 -9.31 4.33
N VAL A 97 13.91 -8.46 3.28
CA VAL A 97 14.89 -8.68 2.20
C VAL A 97 15.52 -7.41 1.63
N TYR A 98 14.78 -6.33 1.40
CA TYR A 98 15.34 -5.16 0.70
C TYR A 98 16.32 -4.37 1.58
N PHE A 99 15.93 -4.02 2.80
CA PHE A 99 16.79 -3.36 3.78
C PHE A 99 17.99 -4.23 4.15
N PRO A 100 17.86 -5.53 4.47
CA PRO A 100 19.03 -6.41 4.65
C PRO A 100 19.99 -6.41 3.45
N SER A 101 19.47 -6.38 2.22
CA SER A 101 20.28 -6.39 0.99
C SER A 101 20.97 -5.06 0.69
N THR A 102 20.58 -3.98 1.38
CA THR A 102 21.12 -2.62 1.19
C THR A 102 21.80 -2.04 2.43
N HIS A 103 21.69 -2.69 3.59
CA HIS A 103 22.11 -2.20 4.91
C HIS A 103 23.55 -1.68 4.96
N ASP A 104 24.51 -2.51 4.58
CA ASP A 104 25.94 -2.19 4.67
C ASP A 104 26.45 -1.40 3.45
N LYS A 105 25.56 -0.99 2.55
CA LYS A 105 25.91 -0.29 1.32
C LYS A 105 25.77 1.21 1.51
N ASN A 106 26.74 1.96 0.99
CA ASN A 106 26.68 3.44 0.89
C ASN A 106 26.28 4.15 2.21
N ASN A 107 26.67 3.58 3.36
CA ASN A 107 26.35 4.07 4.72
C ASN A 107 24.85 4.20 5.02
N PHE A 108 24.01 3.34 4.43
CA PHE A 108 22.55 3.39 4.60
C PHE A 108 22.02 2.84 5.94
N SER A 109 22.87 2.24 6.77
CA SER A 109 22.49 1.64 8.05
C SER A 109 21.69 2.58 8.96
N GLU A 110 22.08 3.85 9.06
CA GLU A 110 21.35 4.83 9.88
C GLU A 110 19.99 5.22 9.31
N ASP A 111 19.85 5.29 7.99
CA ASP A 111 18.57 5.61 7.35
C ASP A 111 17.60 4.42 7.43
N ILE A 112 18.09 3.21 7.16
CA ILE A 112 17.34 1.97 7.37
C ILE A 112 16.89 1.83 8.82
N ARG A 113 17.77 2.11 9.79
CA ARG A 113 17.39 2.10 11.22
C ARG A 113 16.25 3.07 11.52
N LYS A 114 16.22 4.25 10.91
CA LYS A 114 15.10 5.20 11.09
C LYS A 114 13.81 4.67 10.47
N PHE A 115 13.86 4.10 9.27
CA PHE A 115 12.69 3.50 8.63
C PHE A 115 12.09 2.37 9.48
N LEU A 116 12.91 1.48 10.03
CA LEU A 116 12.45 0.42 10.95
C LEU A 116 11.75 0.96 12.20
N ILE A 117 12.23 2.08 12.75
CA ILE A 117 11.57 2.76 13.88
C ILE A 117 10.24 3.37 13.45
N GLU A 118 10.19 3.97 12.27
CA GLU A 118 8.98 4.54 11.68
C GLU A 118 7.94 3.45 11.38
N HIS A 119 8.33 2.27 10.87
CA HIS A 119 7.42 1.15 10.68
C HIS A 119 6.77 0.71 11.99
N GLU A 120 7.54 0.62 13.08
CA GLU A 120 6.98 0.29 14.40
C GLU A 120 6.06 1.39 14.94
N LEU A 121 6.33 2.67 14.63
CA LEU A 121 5.39 3.75 14.93
C LEU A 121 4.07 3.55 14.17
N GLY A 122 4.12 3.28 12.86
CA GLY A 122 2.95 2.98 12.05
C GLY A 122 2.13 1.82 12.62
N ARG A 123 2.80 0.71 12.97
CA ARG A 123 2.18 -0.45 13.63
C ARG A 123 1.49 -0.10 14.94
N ARG A 124 2.08 0.77 15.77
CA ARG A 124 1.47 1.23 17.03
C ARG A 124 0.19 2.02 16.78
N ILE A 125 0.20 2.94 15.83
CA ILE A 125 -0.97 3.74 15.48
C ILE A 125 -2.10 2.81 14.98
N SER A 126 -1.80 1.87 14.10
CA SER A 126 -2.77 0.87 13.59
C SER A 126 -3.39 0.04 14.72
N ARG A 127 -2.58 -0.49 15.65
CA ARG A 127 -3.09 -1.24 16.81
C ARG A 127 -3.98 -0.40 17.72
N MET A 128 -3.67 0.88 17.90
CA MET A 128 -4.50 1.79 18.69
C MET A 128 -5.82 2.08 17.99
N PHE A 129 -5.80 2.37 16.69
CA PHE A 129 -6.99 2.53 15.86
C PHE A 129 -7.92 1.32 15.97
N LYS A 130 -7.41 0.11 15.76
CA LYS A 130 -8.18 -1.13 15.85
C LYS A 130 -8.81 -1.36 17.23
N ARG A 131 -8.13 -0.97 18.30
CA ARG A 131 -8.69 -1.04 19.67
C ARG A 131 -9.87 -0.10 19.85
N GLU A 132 -9.80 1.11 19.31
CA GLU A 132 -10.91 2.08 19.39
C GLU A 132 -12.15 1.58 18.63
N LEU A 133 -11.99 0.80 17.54
CA LEU A 133 -13.11 0.20 16.81
C LEU A 133 -13.91 -0.82 17.64
N LEU A 134 -13.32 -1.41 18.69
CA LEU A 134 -14.01 -2.37 19.57
C LEU A 134 -15.14 -1.71 20.37
N ILE A 135 -15.02 -0.42 20.67
CA ILE A 135 -16.01 0.33 21.45
C ILE A 135 -17.34 0.44 20.70
N PRO A 136 -17.42 1.03 19.48
CA PRO A 136 -18.66 1.11 18.74
C PRO A 136 -19.20 -0.28 18.37
N ARG A 137 -18.33 -1.25 18.04
CA ARG A 137 -18.75 -2.64 17.77
C ARG A 137 -19.49 -3.25 18.97
N LYS A 138 -18.96 -3.08 20.17
CA LYS A 138 -19.60 -3.54 21.42
C LYS A 138 -20.93 -2.82 21.67
N CYS A 139 -20.97 -1.50 21.50
CA CYS A 139 -22.21 -0.73 21.67
C CYS A 139 -23.31 -1.22 20.72
N ILE A 140 -23.00 -1.46 19.44
CA ILE A 140 -23.93 -2.00 18.44
C ILE A 140 -24.48 -3.36 18.90
N ASN A 141 -23.60 -4.28 19.32
CA ASN A 141 -24.01 -5.62 19.78
C ASN A 141 -24.90 -5.57 21.04
N GLU A 142 -24.72 -4.57 21.90
CA GLU A 142 -25.49 -4.38 23.14
C GLU A 142 -26.71 -3.46 22.97
N GLY A 143 -26.96 -2.93 21.76
CA GLY A 143 -28.03 -1.95 21.52
C GLY A 143 -27.84 -0.61 22.25
N LYS A 144 -26.60 -0.24 22.54
CA LYS A 144 -26.24 0.99 23.25
C LYS A 144 -25.82 2.09 22.28
N GLN A 145 -25.99 3.34 22.70
CA GLN A 145 -25.46 4.48 21.97
C GLN A 145 -23.92 4.44 21.97
N THR A 146 -23.33 4.75 20.82
CA THR A 146 -21.89 4.90 20.67
C THR A 146 -21.44 6.23 21.26
N GLY A 147 -20.27 6.23 21.92
CA GLY A 147 -19.63 7.47 22.37
C GLY A 147 -19.03 8.27 21.21
N SER A 148 -18.22 9.27 21.56
CA SER A 148 -17.49 10.06 20.56
C SER A 148 -16.57 9.19 19.70
N LYS A 149 -16.54 9.49 18.38
CA LYS A 149 -15.60 8.89 17.41
C LYS A 149 -14.27 9.67 17.31
N GLU A 150 -14.03 10.66 18.17
CA GLU A 150 -12.79 11.45 18.16
C GLU A 150 -11.52 10.59 18.21
N PRO A 151 -11.40 9.55 19.08
CA PRO A 151 -10.20 8.72 19.11
C PRO A 151 -9.93 8.02 17.78
N ILE A 152 -10.99 7.56 17.09
CA ILE A 152 -10.92 6.94 15.77
C ILE A 152 -10.37 7.96 14.75
N ALA A 153 -10.98 9.15 14.70
CA ALA A 153 -10.54 10.22 13.81
C ALA A 153 -9.07 10.60 14.04
N ARG A 154 -8.65 10.70 15.30
CA ARG A 154 -7.28 11.04 15.68
C ARG A 154 -6.27 10.03 15.17
N PHE A 155 -6.55 8.73 15.28
CA PHE A 155 -5.63 7.70 14.81
C PHE A 155 -5.61 7.59 13.28
N LEU A 156 -6.74 7.77 12.60
CA LEU A 156 -6.77 7.88 11.13
C LEU A 156 -5.90 9.05 10.64
N LYS A 157 -6.06 10.24 11.23
CA LYS A 157 -5.23 11.42 10.89
C LYS A 157 -3.76 11.20 11.18
N SER A 158 -3.45 10.62 12.34
CA SER A 158 -2.07 10.31 12.73
C SER A 158 -1.42 9.35 11.74
N TYR A 159 -2.15 8.33 11.30
CA TYR A 159 -1.66 7.37 10.31
C TYR A 159 -1.50 8.02 8.92
N ALA A 160 -2.44 8.87 8.50
CA ALA A 160 -2.35 9.61 7.23
C ALA A 160 -1.11 10.51 7.16
N ILE A 161 -0.84 11.24 8.24
CA ILE A 161 0.35 12.09 8.37
C ILE A 161 1.61 11.23 8.36
N PHE A 162 1.61 10.14 9.13
CA PHE A 162 2.72 9.18 9.19
C PHE A 162 3.09 8.68 7.80
N ILE A 163 2.14 8.12 7.03
CA ILE A 163 2.45 7.57 5.71
C ILE A 163 2.92 8.65 4.73
N THR A 164 2.37 9.85 4.80
CA THR A 164 2.76 10.95 3.91
C THR A 164 4.23 11.32 4.11
N ASP A 165 4.64 11.46 5.37
CA ASP A 165 6.00 11.80 5.75
C ASP A 165 6.97 10.63 5.51
N HIS A 166 6.60 9.42 5.92
CA HIS A 166 7.39 8.20 5.77
C HIS A 166 7.72 7.90 4.31
N LEU A 167 6.70 7.78 3.45
CA LEU A 167 6.89 7.51 2.02
C LEU A 167 7.67 8.62 1.31
N GLY A 168 7.53 9.87 1.76
CA GLY A 168 8.30 11.00 1.20
C GLY A 168 9.80 10.94 1.51
N LYS A 169 10.19 10.37 2.65
CA LYS A 169 11.60 10.11 2.98
C LYS A 169 12.11 8.88 2.24
N GLU A 170 11.29 7.85 2.19
CA GLU A 170 11.65 6.58 1.58
C GLU A 170 11.79 6.68 0.07
N ASP A 171 10.90 7.40 -0.63
CA ASP A 171 11.05 7.68 -2.07
C ASP A 171 12.42 8.31 -2.38
N LYS A 172 12.86 9.27 -1.56
CA LYS A 172 14.20 9.90 -1.73
C LYS A 172 15.33 8.91 -1.49
N PHE A 173 15.17 8.03 -0.50
CA PHE A 173 16.14 6.96 -0.23
C PHE A 173 16.22 5.99 -1.43
N PHE A 174 15.07 5.60 -1.99
CA PHE A 174 14.98 4.75 -3.17
C PHE A 174 15.54 5.42 -4.43
N ASP A 175 15.31 6.71 -4.64
CA ASP A 175 15.93 7.48 -5.72
C ASP A 175 17.45 7.41 -5.63
N ILE A 176 18.03 7.56 -4.42
CA ILE A 176 19.48 7.46 -4.22
C ILE A 176 19.99 6.04 -4.51
N VAL A 177 19.23 5.01 -4.14
CA VAL A 177 19.57 3.60 -4.42
C VAL A 177 19.60 3.34 -5.93
N GLU A 178 18.59 3.82 -6.66
CA GLU A 178 18.47 3.69 -8.11
C GLU A 178 19.57 4.47 -8.84
N ASP A 179 19.74 5.76 -8.51
CA ASP A 179 20.70 6.66 -9.15
C ASP A 179 22.14 6.19 -9.01
N LYS A 180 22.49 5.59 -7.85
CA LYS A 180 23.83 5.07 -7.59
C LYS A 180 24.04 3.62 -8.03
N GLY A 181 22.99 2.95 -8.52
CA GLY A 181 23.07 1.54 -8.92
C GLY A 181 23.54 0.62 -7.77
N ILE A 182 23.03 0.85 -6.55
CA ILE A 182 23.48 0.15 -5.34
C ILE A 182 23.13 -1.35 -5.37
N ILE A 183 22.05 -1.70 -6.06
CA ILE A 183 21.58 -3.08 -6.22
C ILE A 183 22.03 -3.57 -7.59
N SER A 184 22.84 -4.63 -7.60
CA SER A 184 23.26 -5.30 -8.83
C SER A 184 22.12 -6.11 -9.44
N PHE A 185 22.27 -6.52 -10.71
CA PHE A 185 21.25 -7.31 -11.41
C PHE A 185 20.93 -8.65 -10.72
N ASP A 186 21.93 -9.34 -10.20
CA ASP A 186 21.73 -10.63 -9.52
C ASP A 186 21.06 -10.45 -8.15
N GLU A 187 21.42 -9.41 -7.42
CA GLU A 187 20.76 -9.04 -6.15
C GLU A 187 19.29 -8.65 -6.39
N ASP A 188 19.01 -7.84 -7.42
CA ASP A 188 17.65 -7.47 -7.83
C ASP A 188 16.79 -8.72 -8.07
N LYS A 189 17.33 -9.68 -8.81
CA LYS A 189 16.64 -10.95 -9.10
C LYS A 189 16.37 -11.75 -7.82
N MET A 190 17.32 -11.79 -6.88
CA MET A 190 17.16 -12.46 -5.60
C MET A 190 16.12 -11.79 -4.69
N ILE A 191 16.13 -10.45 -4.65
CA ILE A 191 15.16 -9.65 -3.87
C ILE A 191 13.76 -9.87 -4.42
N ARG A 192 13.56 -9.75 -5.74
CA ARG A 192 12.23 -9.95 -6.34
C ARG A 192 11.74 -11.40 -6.21
N HIS A 193 12.65 -12.37 -6.22
CA HIS A 193 12.27 -13.74 -5.89
C HIS A 193 11.70 -13.84 -4.46
N HIS A 194 12.30 -13.16 -3.49
CA HIS A 194 11.76 -13.08 -2.14
C HIS A 194 10.42 -12.35 -2.08
N TYR A 195 10.23 -11.26 -2.83
CA TYR A 195 8.93 -10.58 -2.88
C TYR A 195 7.80 -11.53 -3.30
N GLU A 196 8.06 -12.40 -4.28
CA GLU A 196 7.10 -13.42 -4.69
C GLU A 196 6.84 -14.47 -3.60
N LEU A 197 7.87 -14.85 -2.81
CA LEU A 197 7.69 -15.74 -1.67
C LEU A 197 6.87 -15.09 -0.55
N CYS A 198 7.15 -13.82 -0.20
CA CYS A 198 6.36 -13.05 0.77
C CYS A 198 4.90 -12.95 0.31
N LYS A 199 4.67 -12.63 -0.96
CA LYS A 199 3.34 -12.59 -1.56
C LYS A 199 2.60 -13.91 -1.38
N ASN A 200 3.25 -15.03 -1.70
CA ASN A 200 2.63 -16.35 -1.62
C ASN A 200 2.33 -16.80 -0.19
N LYS A 201 3.19 -16.47 0.79
CA LYS A 201 2.92 -16.73 2.21
C LYS A 201 1.67 -16.02 2.70
N SER A 202 1.35 -14.87 2.13
CA SER A 202 0.24 -14.01 2.53
C SER A 202 -1.00 -14.18 1.62
N GLY A 203 -1.18 -15.35 1.01
CA GLY A 203 -2.39 -15.67 0.22
C GLY A 203 -2.25 -15.43 -1.29
N GLY A 204 -1.08 -15.01 -1.76
CA GLY A 204 -0.75 -14.93 -3.18
C GLY A 204 -1.45 -13.78 -3.91
N GLN A 205 -1.44 -13.87 -5.25
CA GLN A 205 -1.98 -12.84 -6.14
C GLN A 205 -3.46 -12.54 -5.88
N ALA A 206 -4.27 -13.56 -5.58
CA ALA A 206 -5.70 -13.40 -5.31
C ALA A 206 -5.96 -12.52 -4.07
N ARG A 207 -5.15 -12.67 -3.02
CA ARG A 207 -5.27 -11.83 -1.81
C ARG A 207 -4.89 -10.38 -2.10
N ILE A 208 -3.84 -10.15 -2.89
CA ILE A 208 -3.46 -8.79 -3.31
C ILE A 208 -4.58 -8.11 -4.09
N GLU A 209 -5.22 -8.82 -5.02
CA GLU A 209 -6.35 -8.29 -5.80
C GLU A 209 -7.58 -8.00 -4.94
N GLU A 210 -7.83 -8.81 -3.91
CA GLU A 210 -8.89 -8.55 -2.93
C GLU A 210 -8.60 -7.28 -2.11
N LEU A 211 -7.37 -7.13 -1.62
CA LEU A 211 -6.95 -5.94 -0.86
C LEU A 211 -7.02 -4.66 -1.71
N LEU A 212 -6.72 -4.74 -3.00
CA LEU A 212 -6.92 -3.64 -3.93
C LEU A 212 -8.40 -3.24 -4.05
N LYS A 213 -9.29 -4.23 -4.18
CA LYS A 213 -10.75 -3.99 -4.24
C LYS A 213 -11.28 -3.39 -2.95
N LEU A 214 -10.70 -3.72 -1.80
CA LEU A 214 -11.07 -3.10 -0.53
C LEU A 214 -10.73 -1.60 -0.51
N LEU A 215 -9.55 -1.22 -1.03
CA LEU A 215 -9.20 0.19 -1.17
C LEU A 215 -10.15 0.90 -2.15
N GLU A 216 -10.38 0.32 -3.33
CA GLU A 216 -11.31 0.87 -4.33
C GLU A 216 -12.71 1.04 -3.74
N TYR A 217 -13.20 0.05 -2.99
CA TYR A 217 -14.48 0.15 -2.29
C TYR A 217 -14.55 1.38 -1.37
N LEU A 218 -13.49 1.67 -0.60
CA LEU A 218 -13.44 2.85 0.26
C LEU A 218 -13.37 4.16 -0.54
N GLU A 219 -12.65 4.17 -1.66
CA GLU A 219 -12.52 5.35 -2.53
C GLU A 219 -13.84 5.77 -3.18
N TYR A 220 -14.74 4.83 -3.43
CA TYR A 220 -16.05 5.07 -4.06
C TYR A 220 -17.22 5.16 -3.06
N ARG A 221 -16.95 5.36 -1.76
CA ARG A 221 -18.01 5.60 -0.78
C ARG A 221 -18.57 7.01 -0.94
N ASP A 222 -19.87 7.18 -0.71
CA ASP A 222 -20.56 8.48 -0.79
C ASP A 222 -19.92 9.54 0.13
N TRP A 223 -19.36 9.13 1.27
CA TRP A 223 -18.65 10.03 2.18
C TRP A 223 -17.27 10.50 1.68
N MET A 224 -16.81 10.06 0.51
CA MET A 224 -15.57 10.57 -0.12
C MET A 224 -15.78 11.89 -0.88
N GLU A 225 -17.03 12.29 -1.11
CA GLU A 225 -17.45 13.56 -1.75
C GLU A 225 -17.38 14.79 -0.83
#